data_AF-A0A9D5AC56-F1
#
_entry.id   AF-A0A9D5AC56-F1
#
_cell.length_a   1.000
_cell.length_b   1.000
_cell.length_c   1.000
_cell.angle_alpha   90.00
_cell.angle_beta   90.00
_cell.angle_gamma   90.00
#
_symmetry.space_group_name_H-M   'P 1'
#
loop_
_entity.id
_entity.type
_entity.pdbx_description
1 polymer ?
#
loop_
_entity_poly.entity_id
_entity_poly.type
_entity_poly.pdbx_seq_one_letter_code
_entity_poly.pdbx_strand_id
1 'polypeptide(L)'
;MADRGEDEDLEMAIRMSMTPEPKRNKPRDEVAGVVSGFPEDSPESKTRRRELMAAAAEKRMATIVRVSPLSPAGNKGLKKGGEVARRVEELPLRDESLCKELSAEEANKLFVMVFGSEVSKDILAQWCNQGIRFSSDPETSMGLVQHEGGPCGVLATIQAFVLKYIIFFSNELSRVPQNRGLGVSSKSHSVPSYNISSLTEDVKVRALVRSMGEILFLCGSNKRAVIATLSIPGNDIQRFEGISEDEVVANSLKALSIESSLDLLKVLRVEIHTSEATALQRLEASIPLFQSRMGALLFLISALLSRGLDLVQSDRDDPSLPLVTAPFGHASQEIVNLLLCGQAVANVFDGRMDLGGGMFLKGISRNVEVGFLTLLESLNFCKVGQFLKTPKWPIWVVGSESHYTVLFALDPTVQNENELEGRETQIRKAFDAQDQSGGGGFISVEGFHQVVRETNIKLPQEKLDNLCSAGFIVWSEFWQVILDLDKSLGGLKDSSGLMGKKVFDLFHFNGIAKSDLNGSQVSFGGETPLQRPRLTKLSVSVPPRWTPEEFMADVQGPSVSGTSDSAGKDTEVSKPEPVQHAPLVDCVRTRWPRAVCNWSGDPPSIR
;
A
#
# COMPACT_ATOMS: atom_id res chain seq x y z
N MET A 1 28.66 -30.69 -27.51
CA MET A 1 28.88 -31.44 -26.25
C MET A 1 28.99 -30.50 -25.04
N ALA A 2 28.23 -29.40 -25.01
CA ALA A 2 28.20 -28.47 -23.86
C ALA A 2 26.81 -28.44 -23.16
N ASP A 3 25.84 -29.16 -23.71
CA ASP A 3 24.42 -29.10 -23.32
C ASP A 3 23.98 -30.27 -22.42
N ARG A 4 24.93 -31.12 -22.01
CA ARG A 4 24.66 -32.27 -21.11
C ARG A 4 25.14 -32.06 -19.68
N GLY A 5 25.97 -31.05 -19.43
CA GLY A 5 26.47 -30.74 -18.08
C GLY A 5 25.47 -29.95 -17.25
N GLU A 6 24.71 -29.06 -17.88
CA GLU A 6 23.74 -28.20 -17.17
C GLU A 6 22.52 -28.98 -16.66
N ASP A 7 22.10 -30.03 -17.39
CA ASP A 7 21.01 -30.93 -16.96
C ASP A 7 21.42 -31.85 -15.80
N GLU A 8 22.69 -32.30 -15.75
CA GLU A 8 23.20 -33.12 -14.64
C GLU A 8 23.37 -32.30 -13.35
N ASP A 9 23.80 -31.04 -13.46
CA ASP A 9 23.87 -30.10 -12.33
C ASP A 9 22.46 -29.72 -11.82
N LEU A 10 21.48 -29.59 -12.73
CA LEU A 10 20.09 -29.33 -12.38
C LEU A 10 19.44 -30.54 -11.68
N GLU A 11 19.67 -31.76 -12.16
CA GLU A 11 19.19 -32.98 -11.50
C GLU A 11 19.87 -33.21 -10.14
N MET A 12 21.16 -32.89 -10.02
CA MET A 12 21.89 -33.01 -8.75
C MET A 12 21.37 -32.00 -7.71
N ALA A 13 21.06 -30.77 -8.13
CA ALA A 13 20.47 -29.74 -7.27
C ALA A 13 19.05 -30.10 -6.79
N ILE A 14 18.23 -30.73 -7.63
CA ILE A 14 16.90 -31.23 -7.25
C ILE A 14 17.01 -32.42 -6.27
N ARG A 15 18.00 -33.30 -6.46
CA ARG A 15 18.20 -34.46 -5.57
C ARG A 15 18.66 -34.05 -4.17
N MET A 16 19.46 -32.97 -4.06
CA MET A 16 19.91 -32.43 -2.77
C MET A 16 18.84 -31.58 -2.06
N SER A 17 17.81 -31.09 -2.76
CA SER A 17 16.69 -30.35 -2.14
C SER A 17 15.60 -31.28 -1.56
N MET A 18 15.62 -32.56 -1.91
CA MET A 18 14.59 -33.55 -1.56
C MET A 18 15.00 -34.50 -0.42
N THR A 19 16.17 -34.33 0.19
CA THR A 19 16.59 -35.12 1.37
C THR A 19 16.15 -34.44 2.67
N PRO A 20 15.27 -35.05 3.49
CA PRO A 20 14.91 -34.51 4.79
C PRO A 20 15.99 -34.87 5.83
N GLU A 21 16.66 -33.89 6.41
CA GLU A 21 17.58 -34.12 7.53
C GLU A 21 16.84 -34.23 8.88
N PRO A 22 17.36 -35.06 9.81
CA PRO A 22 16.59 -35.61 10.93
C PRO A 22 16.43 -34.64 12.11
N LYS A 23 15.24 -34.67 12.74
CA LYS A 23 14.88 -33.93 13.95
C LYS A 23 15.76 -34.35 15.14
N ARG A 24 16.43 -33.39 15.79
CA ARG A 24 17.25 -33.64 17.00
C ARG A 24 16.60 -33.02 18.24
N ASN A 25 15.94 -33.86 19.04
CA ASN A 25 15.63 -33.60 20.44
C ASN A 25 16.93 -33.64 21.28
N LYS A 26 17.01 -32.84 22.36
CA LYS A 26 17.98 -32.99 23.46
C LYS A 26 17.23 -33.48 24.71
N PRO A 27 17.90 -34.25 25.59
CA PRO A 27 18.47 -33.63 26.79
C PRO A 27 19.91 -34.06 27.12
N ARG A 28 20.48 -33.37 28.11
CA ARG A 28 21.85 -33.40 28.68
C ARG A 28 22.34 -34.78 29.13
N ASP A 29 23.65 -35.02 29.03
CA ASP A 29 24.55 -35.24 30.18
C ASP A 29 26.04 -35.14 29.76
N GLU A 30 26.88 -34.98 30.78
CA GLU A 30 28.23 -34.42 30.80
C GLU A 30 29.36 -35.28 30.18
N VAL A 31 30.52 -34.60 30.04
CA VAL A 31 31.92 -35.08 30.11
C VAL A 31 32.76 -34.98 28.82
N ALA A 32 33.68 -34.00 28.89
CA ALA A 32 35.05 -33.90 28.37
C ALA A 32 35.39 -34.28 26.91
N GLY A 33 35.91 -33.30 26.17
CA GLY A 33 37.04 -33.54 25.27
C GLY A 33 37.02 -32.81 23.92
N VAL A 34 37.89 -31.79 23.82
CA VAL A 34 38.60 -31.33 22.61
C VAL A 34 37.82 -30.44 21.61
N VAL A 35 38.48 -29.33 21.32
CA VAL A 35 38.09 -28.19 20.50
C VAL A 35 38.05 -28.54 19.00
N SER A 36 36.91 -28.28 18.35
CA SER A 36 36.85 -27.82 16.96
C SER A 36 35.53 -27.07 16.73
N GLY A 37 35.62 -25.80 16.33
CA GLY A 37 34.47 -24.91 16.13
C GLY A 37 33.64 -25.32 14.92
N PHE A 38 32.31 -25.25 15.06
CA PHE A 38 31.36 -25.27 13.95
C PHE A 38 30.81 -23.86 13.71
N PRO A 39 30.48 -23.52 12.45
CA PRO A 39 30.27 -22.14 12.04
C PRO A 39 28.90 -21.63 12.44
N GLU A 40 28.86 -20.43 13.01
CA GLU A 40 27.69 -19.55 12.95
C GLU A 40 27.27 -19.41 11.47
N ASP A 41 25.95 -19.30 11.22
CA ASP A 41 25.41 -19.00 9.89
C ASP A 41 26.16 -17.81 9.27
N SER A 42 27.03 -18.12 8.31
CA SER A 42 27.90 -17.13 7.67
C SER A 42 27.02 -16.01 7.08
N PRO A 43 27.42 -14.73 7.23
CA PRO A 43 26.79 -13.60 6.55
C PRO A 43 26.58 -13.86 5.05
N GLU A 44 27.45 -14.65 4.44
CA GLU A 44 27.40 -15.01 3.01
C GLU A 44 26.17 -15.88 2.67
N SER A 45 25.67 -16.71 3.59
CA SER A 45 24.45 -17.52 3.35
C SER A 45 23.18 -16.66 3.32
N LYS A 46 23.12 -15.63 4.16
CA LYS A 46 22.04 -14.63 4.20
C LYS A 46 22.15 -13.67 3.02
N THR A 47 23.37 -13.28 2.65
CA THR A 47 23.65 -12.48 1.46
C THR A 47 23.29 -13.24 0.18
N ARG A 48 23.66 -14.51 0.05
CA ARG A 48 23.34 -15.34 -1.13
C ARG A 48 21.84 -15.57 -1.30
N ARG A 49 21.08 -15.69 -0.21
CA ARG A 49 19.60 -15.76 -0.25
C ARG A 49 18.98 -14.42 -0.69
N ARG A 50 19.58 -13.29 -0.28
CA ARG A 50 19.17 -11.93 -0.69
C ARG A 50 19.53 -11.65 -2.16
N GLU A 51 20.68 -12.12 -2.62
CA GLU A 51 21.14 -12.02 -4.01
C GLU A 51 20.30 -12.89 -4.95
N LEU A 52 19.89 -14.10 -4.54
CA LEU A 52 19.00 -14.95 -5.35
C LEU A 52 17.59 -14.34 -5.51
N MET A 53 17.09 -13.66 -4.48
CA MET A 53 15.81 -12.92 -4.56
C MET A 53 15.96 -11.60 -5.33
N ALA A 54 17.10 -10.92 -5.21
CA ALA A 54 17.44 -9.75 -6.03
C ALA A 54 17.60 -10.12 -7.52
N ALA A 55 18.20 -11.26 -7.83
CA ALA A 55 18.30 -11.78 -9.20
C ALA A 55 16.92 -12.14 -9.78
N ALA A 56 15.95 -12.54 -8.94
CA ALA A 56 14.56 -12.72 -9.35
C ALA A 56 13.85 -11.38 -9.61
N ALA A 57 14.21 -10.31 -8.89
CA ALA A 57 13.75 -8.95 -9.16
C ALA A 57 14.44 -8.31 -10.39
N GLU A 58 15.72 -8.59 -10.62
CA GLU A 58 16.46 -8.15 -11.82
C GLU A 58 15.98 -8.89 -13.08
N LYS A 59 15.63 -10.18 -13.00
CA LYS A 59 14.96 -10.88 -14.10
C LYS A 59 13.58 -10.28 -14.44
N ARG A 60 12.92 -9.59 -13.51
CA ARG A 60 11.71 -8.80 -13.80
C ARG A 60 12.02 -7.52 -14.59
N MET A 61 13.23 -6.95 -14.46
CA MET A 61 13.63 -5.72 -15.18
C MET A 61 14.38 -5.99 -16.50
N ALA A 62 15.15 -7.08 -16.62
CA ALA A 62 15.93 -7.36 -17.83
C ALA A 62 15.08 -7.88 -19.01
N THR A 63 13.92 -8.48 -18.73
CA THR A 63 13.00 -8.97 -19.78
C THR A 63 12.26 -7.84 -20.49
N ILE A 64 12.28 -6.62 -19.92
CA ILE A 64 11.65 -5.40 -20.44
C ILE A 64 12.40 -4.83 -21.66
N VAL A 65 13.68 -5.15 -21.85
CA VAL A 65 14.54 -4.51 -22.88
C VAL A 65 14.61 -5.30 -24.21
N ARG A 66 14.08 -6.52 -24.28
CA ARG A 66 14.30 -7.41 -25.44
C ARG A 66 13.02 -7.84 -26.19
N VAL A 67 12.21 -6.89 -26.67
CA VAL A 67 11.35 -7.17 -27.85
C VAL A 67 11.17 -5.91 -28.70
N SER A 68 11.82 -5.87 -29.88
CA SER A 68 11.55 -4.88 -30.93
C SER A 68 10.44 -5.39 -31.88
N PRO A 69 9.63 -4.50 -32.50
CA PRO A 69 8.47 -4.91 -33.28
C PRO A 69 8.81 -5.22 -34.76
N LEU A 70 8.13 -6.24 -35.30
CA LEU A 70 8.02 -6.51 -36.74
C LEU A 70 6.95 -5.60 -37.36
N SER A 71 7.34 -4.82 -38.37
CA SER A 71 6.47 -3.96 -39.17
C SER A 71 5.44 -4.74 -40.00
N PRO A 72 4.22 -4.21 -40.25
CA PRO A 72 3.43 -4.64 -41.38
C PRO A 72 3.52 -3.65 -42.55
N ALA A 73 3.69 -4.24 -43.74
CA ALA A 73 3.61 -3.59 -45.04
C ALA A 73 2.20 -3.06 -45.34
N GLY A 74 2.15 -2.09 -46.25
CA GLY A 74 1.01 -1.18 -46.42
C GLY A 74 -0.18 -1.71 -47.21
N ASN A 75 -1.23 -0.91 -47.21
CA ASN A 75 -2.24 -0.92 -48.25
C ASN A 75 -2.83 0.48 -48.45
N LYS A 76 -2.84 0.93 -49.71
CA LYS A 76 -3.48 2.16 -50.19
C LYS A 76 -4.98 1.92 -50.33
N GLY A 77 -5.81 2.93 -50.02
CA GLY A 77 -7.23 2.90 -50.43
C GLY A 77 -8.12 4.04 -49.90
N LEU A 78 -8.22 5.10 -50.71
CA LEU A 78 -9.37 5.98 -51.00
C LEU A 78 -10.17 6.74 -49.91
N LYS A 79 -10.31 8.05 -50.16
CA LYS A 79 -11.22 9.03 -49.54
C LYS A 79 -12.67 8.93 -50.07
N LYS A 80 -13.64 9.18 -49.18
CA LYS A 80 -14.92 9.94 -49.28
C LYS A 80 -15.76 9.54 -48.04
N GLY A 81 -16.30 10.37 -47.18
CA GLY A 81 -17.05 11.62 -47.35
C GLY A 81 -18.49 11.37 -46.88
N GLY A 82 -18.96 12.03 -45.82
CA GLY A 82 -20.37 12.02 -45.41
C GLY A 82 -20.62 12.07 -43.89
N GLU A 83 -20.86 13.28 -43.37
CA GLU A 83 -21.54 13.52 -42.09
C GLU A 83 -22.98 12.99 -42.13
N VAL A 84 -23.40 12.27 -41.08
CA VAL A 84 -24.81 12.19 -40.68
C VAL A 84 -24.87 12.25 -39.16
N ALA A 85 -25.27 13.41 -38.64
CA ALA A 85 -25.65 13.58 -37.25
C ALA A 85 -26.95 12.81 -36.97
N ARG A 86 -26.92 11.89 -35.99
CA ARG A 86 -28.14 11.36 -35.36
C ARG A 86 -28.22 11.89 -33.94
N ARG A 87 -29.20 12.78 -33.72
CA ARG A 87 -29.74 13.09 -32.39
C ARG A 87 -30.23 11.78 -31.77
N VAL A 88 -29.76 11.47 -30.57
CA VAL A 88 -30.40 10.49 -29.68
C VAL A 88 -31.19 11.30 -28.67
N GLU A 89 -32.51 11.11 -28.66
CA GLU A 89 -33.42 11.66 -27.67
C GLU A 89 -33.10 11.06 -26.29
N GLU A 90 -32.87 11.93 -25.31
CA GLU A 90 -32.74 11.57 -23.91
C GLU A 90 -34.13 11.15 -23.37
N LEU A 91 -34.27 9.88 -23.01
CA LEU A 91 -35.41 9.37 -22.24
C LEU A 91 -35.05 9.29 -20.75
N PRO A 92 -36.01 9.54 -19.85
CA PRO A 92 -35.75 9.75 -18.43
C PRO A 92 -35.30 8.46 -17.74
N LEU A 93 -34.16 8.54 -17.05
CA LEU A 93 -33.55 7.45 -16.28
C LEU A 93 -34.47 7.05 -15.12
N ARG A 94 -35.06 5.87 -15.20
CA ARG A 94 -35.58 5.13 -14.04
C ARG A 94 -34.40 4.43 -13.37
N ASP A 95 -34.32 4.55 -12.05
CA ASP A 95 -33.31 3.92 -11.19
C ASP A 95 -33.58 2.41 -11.12
N GLU A 96 -33.16 1.65 -12.14
CA GLU A 96 -33.30 0.19 -12.20
C GLU A 96 -31.96 -0.49 -11.93
N SER A 97 -31.87 -1.20 -10.79
CA SER A 97 -30.80 -2.16 -10.52
C SER A 97 -30.97 -3.38 -11.43
N LEU A 98 -30.00 -3.66 -12.29
CA LEU A 98 -30.03 -4.80 -13.20
C LEU A 98 -29.23 -5.97 -12.61
N CYS A 99 -29.92 -7.06 -12.25
CA CYS A 99 -29.29 -8.33 -11.88
C CYS A 99 -28.99 -9.13 -13.15
N LYS A 100 -27.71 -9.44 -13.40
CA LYS A 100 -27.23 -10.13 -14.60
C LYS A 100 -26.32 -11.31 -14.20
N GLU A 101 -26.45 -12.42 -14.91
CA GLU A 101 -25.46 -13.50 -14.91
C GLU A 101 -24.33 -13.16 -15.88
N LEU A 102 -23.07 -13.40 -15.50
CA LEU A 102 -21.94 -13.18 -16.41
C LEU A 102 -22.06 -14.11 -17.63
N SER A 103 -21.63 -13.65 -18.81
CA SER A 103 -21.46 -14.59 -19.93
C SER A 103 -20.32 -15.57 -19.64
N ALA A 104 -20.30 -16.71 -20.33
CA ALA A 104 -19.20 -17.67 -20.22
C ALA A 104 -17.84 -17.04 -20.60
N GLU A 105 -17.82 -16.15 -21.61
CA GLU A 105 -16.59 -15.43 -21.97
C GLU A 105 -16.17 -14.43 -20.90
N GLU A 106 -17.11 -13.68 -20.32
CA GLU A 106 -16.85 -12.72 -19.24
C GLU A 106 -16.29 -13.42 -17.99
N ALA A 107 -16.90 -14.54 -17.58
CA ALA A 107 -16.45 -15.33 -16.44
C ALA A 107 -15.06 -15.94 -16.67
N ASN A 108 -14.79 -16.47 -17.88
CA ASN A 108 -13.48 -17.01 -18.21
C ASN A 108 -12.40 -15.93 -18.25
N LYS A 109 -12.69 -14.78 -18.86
CA LYS A 109 -11.78 -13.63 -18.90
C LYS A 109 -11.47 -13.12 -17.50
N LEU A 110 -12.48 -13.02 -16.64
CA LEU A 110 -12.30 -12.64 -15.24
C LEU A 110 -11.41 -13.64 -14.49
N PHE A 111 -11.70 -14.93 -14.60
CA PHE A 111 -10.93 -15.97 -13.92
C PHE A 111 -9.45 -15.97 -14.34
N VAL A 112 -9.17 -15.95 -15.65
CA VAL A 112 -7.81 -15.90 -16.19
C VAL A 112 -7.10 -14.60 -15.83
N MET A 113 -7.81 -13.47 -15.80
CA MET A 113 -7.21 -12.20 -15.38
C MET A 113 -6.79 -12.22 -13.91
N VAL A 114 -7.60 -12.81 -13.03
CA VAL A 114 -7.31 -12.87 -11.60
C VAL A 114 -6.23 -13.90 -11.32
N PHE A 115 -6.42 -15.15 -11.76
CA PHE A 115 -5.60 -16.29 -11.32
C PHE A 115 -4.63 -16.83 -12.39
N GLY A 116 -4.80 -16.44 -13.65
CA GLY A 116 -4.07 -17.02 -14.77
C GLY A 116 -4.63 -18.39 -15.19
N SER A 117 -3.93 -19.05 -16.11
CA SER A 117 -4.32 -20.36 -16.62
C SER A 117 -3.87 -21.54 -15.74
N GLU A 118 -2.83 -21.35 -14.93
CA GLU A 118 -2.15 -22.40 -14.17
C GLU A 118 -2.06 -22.05 -12.67
N VAL A 119 -3.20 -21.74 -12.06
CA VAL A 119 -3.26 -21.47 -10.60
C VAL A 119 -3.26 -22.76 -9.80
N SER A 120 -2.52 -22.80 -8.70
CA SER A 120 -2.54 -23.94 -7.77
C SER A 120 -3.80 -23.94 -6.91
N LYS A 121 -4.22 -25.13 -6.46
CA LYS A 121 -5.38 -25.29 -5.56
C LYS A 121 -5.17 -24.55 -4.23
N ASP A 122 -3.93 -24.48 -3.74
CA ASP A 122 -3.60 -23.79 -2.49
C ASP A 122 -3.84 -22.28 -2.59
N ILE A 123 -3.46 -21.66 -3.71
CA ILE A 123 -3.71 -20.22 -3.95
C ILE A 123 -5.22 -19.97 -4.01
N LEU A 124 -5.97 -20.80 -4.74
CA LEU A 124 -7.43 -20.68 -4.80
C LEU A 124 -8.06 -20.82 -3.42
N ALA A 125 -7.59 -21.77 -2.60
CA ALA A 125 -8.07 -21.97 -1.24
C ALA A 125 -7.83 -20.72 -0.36
N GLN A 126 -6.63 -20.12 -0.41
CA GLN A 126 -6.32 -18.89 0.33
C GLN A 126 -7.30 -17.75 -0.01
N TRP A 127 -7.62 -17.57 -1.28
CA TRP A 127 -8.55 -16.53 -1.72
C TRP A 127 -10.02 -16.86 -1.42
N CYS A 128 -10.41 -18.14 -1.52
CA CYS A 128 -11.78 -18.58 -1.26
C CYS A 128 -12.11 -18.72 0.23
N ASN A 129 -11.12 -18.74 1.13
CA ASN A 129 -11.32 -18.92 2.56
C ASN A 129 -11.28 -17.62 3.36
N GLN A 130 -10.90 -16.50 2.74
CA GLN A 130 -10.86 -15.21 3.41
C GLN A 130 -12.19 -14.43 3.28
N GLY A 131 -12.73 -14.04 4.43
CA GLY A 131 -13.84 -13.08 4.55
C GLY A 131 -13.38 -11.70 5.01
N ILE A 132 -14.28 -10.73 5.06
CA ILE A 132 -14.01 -9.35 5.51
C ILE A 132 -14.62 -9.18 6.90
N ARG A 133 -13.99 -9.73 7.93
CA ARG A 133 -14.51 -9.77 9.32
C ARG A 133 -13.73 -8.87 10.25
N PHE A 134 -14.41 -8.25 11.20
CA PHE A 134 -13.77 -7.53 12.30
C PHE A 134 -13.18 -8.46 13.35
N SER A 135 -12.18 -7.98 14.08
CA SER A 135 -11.59 -8.68 15.22
C SER A 135 -12.60 -8.80 16.35
N SER A 136 -12.62 -9.99 16.97
CA SER A 136 -13.37 -10.23 18.21
C SER A 136 -12.61 -9.74 19.45
N ASP A 137 -11.32 -9.41 19.32
CA ASP A 137 -10.51 -8.89 20.41
C ASP A 137 -10.87 -7.41 20.66
N PRO A 138 -11.26 -7.03 21.89
CA PRO A 138 -11.59 -5.64 22.23
C PRO A 138 -10.52 -4.62 21.83
N GLU A 139 -9.23 -4.96 21.95
CA GLU A 139 -8.11 -4.04 21.66
C GLU A 139 -7.96 -3.76 20.16
N THR A 140 -8.37 -4.71 19.31
CA THR A 140 -8.27 -4.61 17.85
C THR A 140 -9.62 -4.65 17.15
N SER A 141 -10.71 -4.42 17.88
CA SER A 141 -12.10 -4.55 17.43
C SER A 141 -12.47 -3.68 16.22
N MET A 142 -11.71 -2.59 15.98
CA MET A 142 -11.82 -1.72 14.80
C MET A 142 -11.21 -2.31 13.51
N GLY A 143 -10.45 -3.39 13.65
CA GLY A 143 -9.58 -3.95 12.63
C GLY A 143 -10.16 -5.17 11.94
N LEU A 144 -9.98 -5.25 10.63
CA LEU A 144 -10.28 -6.43 9.83
C LEU A 144 -9.21 -7.50 10.02
N VAL A 145 -9.67 -8.75 10.15
CA VAL A 145 -8.82 -9.89 10.45
C VAL A 145 -8.43 -10.64 9.19
N GLN A 146 -7.13 -10.93 9.09
CA GLN A 146 -6.55 -11.75 8.04
C GLN A 146 -6.17 -13.13 8.57
N HIS A 147 -6.78 -14.16 8.01
CA HIS A 147 -6.42 -15.56 8.25
C HIS A 147 -5.50 -16.09 7.15
N GLU A 148 -5.69 -15.62 5.92
CA GLU A 148 -5.00 -16.10 4.72
C GLU A 148 -4.00 -15.08 4.18
N GLY A 149 -2.88 -15.54 3.61
CA GLY A 149 -1.80 -14.67 3.12
C GLY A 149 -2.12 -13.95 1.81
N GLY A 150 -2.80 -14.62 0.86
CA GLY A 150 -3.04 -14.10 -0.49
C GLY A 150 -3.80 -12.77 -0.57
N PRO A 151 -5.04 -12.69 -0.05
CA PRO A 151 -5.92 -11.52 -0.19
C PRO A 151 -5.60 -10.33 0.74
N CYS A 152 -4.45 -10.31 1.42
CA CYS A 152 -4.07 -9.28 2.39
C CYS A 152 -4.12 -7.84 1.84
N GLY A 153 -3.73 -7.64 0.57
CA GLY A 153 -3.81 -6.31 -0.08
C GLY A 153 -5.25 -5.79 -0.22
N VAL A 154 -6.23 -6.69 -0.42
CA VAL A 154 -7.65 -6.33 -0.44
C VAL A 154 -8.13 -5.97 0.97
N LEU A 155 -7.74 -6.73 1.98
CA LEU A 155 -8.12 -6.42 3.37
C LEU A 155 -7.52 -5.12 3.87
N ALA A 156 -6.23 -4.86 3.62
CA ALA A 156 -5.55 -3.66 4.09
C ALA A 156 -6.13 -2.39 3.45
N THR A 157 -6.50 -2.44 2.16
CA THR A 157 -7.14 -1.32 1.47
C THR A 157 -8.55 -1.05 2.01
N ILE A 158 -9.38 -2.08 2.19
CA ILE A 158 -10.69 -1.91 2.84
C ILE A 158 -10.52 -1.37 4.26
N GLN A 159 -9.59 -1.92 5.03
CA GLN A 159 -9.29 -1.48 6.40
C GLN A 159 -8.93 0.00 6.46
N ALA A 160 -8.11 0.50 5.53
CA ALA A 160 -7.75 1.91 5.46
C ALA A 160 -8.98 2.81 5.25
N PHE A 161 -9.89 2.44 4.34
CA PHE A 161 -11.15 3.16 4.16
C PHE A 161 -12.10 3.01 5.36
N VAL A 162 -12.12 1.85 6.04
CA VAL A 162 -12.93 1.66 7.25
C VAL A 162 -12.45 2.60 8.35
N LEU A 163 -11.14 2.69 8.56
CA LEU A 163 -10.55 3.63 9.51
C LEU A 163 -10.87 5.08 9.17
N LYS A 164 -10.88 5.46 7.88
CA LYS A 164 -11.33 6.80 7.46
C LYS A 164 -12.71 7.11 8.03
N TYR A 165 -13.69 6.22 7.85
CA TYR A 165 -15.05 6.45 8.33
C TYR A 165 -15.17 6.38 9.86
N ILE A 166 -14.49 5.43 10.49
CA ILE A 166 -14.50 5.29 11.96
C ILE A 166 -13.87 6.50 12.64
N ILE A 167 -12.75 7.02 12.13
CA ILE A 167 -11.99 8.10 12.77
C ILE A 167 -12.60 9.47 12.44
N PHE A 168 -12.89 9.73 11.17
CA PHE A 168 -13.22 11.08 10.70
C PHE A 168 -14.72 11.31 10.44
N PHE A 169 -15.53 10.25 10.38
CA PHE A 169 -16.97 10.33 10.07
C PHE A 169 -17.88 9.61 11.09
N SER A 170 -17.37 9.28 12.29
CA SER A 170 -18.13 8.59 13.35
C SER A 170 -19.47 9.27 13.70
N ASN A 171 -19.48 10.60 13.73
CA ASN A 171 -20.69 11.39 14.00
C ASN A 171 -21.77 11.23 12.91
N GLU A 172 -21.38 10.93 11.67
CA GLU A 172 -22.32 10.67 10.57
C GLU A 172 -22.76 9.22 10.51
N LEU A 173 -22.01 8.32 11.14
CA LEU A 173 -22.37 6.92 11.31
C LEU A 173 -23.34 6.74 12.49
N SER A 174 -23.26 7.53 13.55
CA SER A 174 -24.12 7.41 14.74
C SER A 174 -25.51 8.05 14.59
N ARG A 175 -25.72 8.91 13.59
CA ARG A 175 -27.01 9.54 13.33
C ARG A 175 -27.92 8.62 12.51
N VAL A 176 -28.99 8.16 13.14
CA VAL A 176 -30.13 7.50 12.46
C VAL A 176 -30.65 8.42 11.34
N PRO A 177 -31.03 7.90 10.16
CA PRO A 177 -31.57 8.74 9.09
C PRO A 177 -32.92 9.35 9.53
N GLN A 178 -32.88 10.59 10.01
CA GLN A 178 -34.04 11.47 10.06
C GLN A 178 -33.91 12.48 8.91
N ASN A 179 -34.97 12.59 8.12
CA ASN A 179 -35.16 13.44 6.95
C ASN A 179 -34.27 14.70 6.93
N ARG A 180 -33.32 14.75 5.99
CA ARG A 180 -32.45 15.91 5.78
C ARG A 180 -33.23 17.06 5.13
N GLY A 181 -33.45 18.13 5.90
CA GLY A 181 -33.48 19.49 5.35
C GLY A 181 -32.05 19.92 5.00
N LEU A 182 -31.87 20.52 3.82
CA LEU A 182 -30.61 21.12 3.38
C LEU A 182 -30.17 22.21 4.36
N GLY A 183 -28.99 22.01 4.96
CA GLY A 183 -28.31 23.03 5.76
C GLY A 183 -26.81 22.79 5.70
N VAL A 184 -26.15 23.39 4.71
CA VAL A 184 -24.69 23.49 4.64
C VAL A 184 -24.23 24.34 5.82
N SER A 185 -23.69 23.69 6.85
CA SER A 185 -23.08 24.37 7.99
C SER A 185 -21.58 24.07 7.96
N SER A 186 -20.81 25.09 7.60
CA SER A 186 -19.36 25.15 7.89
C SER A 186 -19.15 24.86 9.38
N LYS A 187 -18.42 23.80 9.69
CA LYS A 187 -18.02 23.50 11.08
C LYS A 187 -16.51 23.32 11.13
N SER A 188 -15.91 24.12 11.99
CA SER A 188 -14.52 24.03 12.44
C SER A 188 -14.12 22.58 12.72
N HIS A 189 -12.95 22.16 12.25
CA HIS A 189 -12.33 20.88 12.57
C HIS A 189 -12.01 20.80 14.06
N SER A 190 -12.99 20.45 14.90
CA SER A 190 -12.73 20.00 16.26
C SER A 190 -12.12 18.60 16.17
N VAL A 191 -10.92 18.42 16.74
CA VAL A 191 -10.23 17.12 16.82
C VAL A 191 -11.22 16.08 17.38
N PRO A 192 -11.58 15.03 16.60
CA PRO A 192 -12.46 13.99 17.10
C PRO A 192 -11.78 13.28 18.27
N SER A 193 -12.40 13.34 19.46
CA SER A 193 -12.02 12.48 20.58
C SER A 193 -12.42 11.05 20.20
N TYR A 194 -11.45 10.27 19.72
CA TYR A 194 -11.63 8.86 19.44
C TYR A 194 -11.71 8.10 20.77
N ASN A 195 -12.77 7.35 20.97
CA ASN A 195 -12.81 6.38 22.06
C ASN A 195 -13.06 4.99 21.45
N ILE A 196 -12.00 4.20 21.36
CA ILE A 196 -12.03 2.83 20.81
C ILE A 196 -13.05 1.97 21.57
N SER A 197 -13.25 2.25 22.86
CA SER A 197 -14.14 1.47 23.73
C SER A 197 -15.64 1.74 23.52
N SER A 198 -16.03 2.73 22.70
CA SER A 198 -17.44 3.00 22.39
C SER A 198 -17.88 2.54 20.99
N LEU A 199 -17.04 1.78 20.27
CA LEU A 199 -17.32 1.38 18.89
C LEU A 199 -18.32 0.21 18.87
N THR A 200 -19.57 0.47 18.46
CA THR A 200 -20.60 -0.57 18.34
C THR A 200 -20.45 -1.37 17.04
N GLU A 201 -20.93 -2.62 17.03
CA GLU A 201 -20.96 -3.47 15.81
C GLU A 201 -21.67 -2.76 14.65
N ASP A 202 -22.77 -2.08 14.95
CA ASP A 202 -23.59 -1.33 14.01
C ASP A 202 -22.82 -0.16 13.35
N VAL A 203 -21.96 0.55 14.10
CA VAL A 203 -21.07 1.57 13.53
C VAL A 203 -19.99 0.93 12.65
N LYS A 204 -19.44 -0.22 13.05
CA LYS A 204 -18.44 -0.97 12.27
C LYS A 204 -19.01 -1.44 10.93
N VAL A 205 -20.20 -2.01 10.94
CA VAL A 205 -20.90 -2.48 9.74
C VAL A 205 -21.21 -1.29 8.81
N ARG A 206 -21.75 -0.18 9.33
CA ARG A 206 -21.99 1.01 8.49
C ARG A 206 -20.70 1.61 7.92
N ALA A 207 -19.61 1.63 8.69
CA ALA A 207 -18.31 2.07 8.19
C ALA A 207 -17.86 1.16 7.04
N LEU A 208 -17.93 -0.17 7.23
CA LEU A 208 -17.57 -1.15 6.20
C LEU A 208 -18.41 -0.98 4.92
N VAL A 209 -19.73 -0.84 5.05
CA VAL A 209 -20.64 -0.62 3.90
C VAL A 209 -20.25 0.65 3.14
N ARG A 210 -20.02 1.77 3.83
CA ARG A 210 -19.60 3.03 3.19
C ARG A 210 -18.23 2.92 2.54
N SER A 211 -17.27 2.27 3.19
CA SER A 211 -15.94 2.01 2.64
C SER A 211 -16.00 1.20 1.35
N MET A 212 -16.76 0.09 1.37
CA MET A 212 -16.95 -0.77 0.22
C MET A 212 -17.64 -0.01 -0.92
N GLY A 213 -18.70 0.75 -0.61
CA GLY A 213 -19.40 1.58 -1.59
C GLY A 213 -18.49 2.61 -2.26
N GLU A 214 -17.75 3.37 -1.46
CA GLU A 214 -16.82 4.40 -1.96
C GLU A 214 -15.74 3.79 -2.88
N ILE A 215 -15.13 2.67 -2.49
CA ILE A 215 -14.13 1.98 -3.31
C ILE A 215 -14.72 1.49 -4.64
N LEU A 216 -15.92 0.88 -4.61
CA LEU A 216 -16.55 0.35 -5.83
C LEU A 216 -16.93 1.47 -6.80
N PHE A 217 -17.49 2.59 -6.30
CA PHE A 217 -17.74 3.77 -7.13
C PHE A 217 -16.44 4.36 -7.67
N LEU A 218 -15.39 4.44 -6.86
CA LEU A 218 -14.08 4.90 -7.30
C LEU A 218 -13.55 4.07 -8.47
N CYS A 219 -13.65 2.73 -8.38
CA CYS A 219 -13.31 1.80 -9.47
C CYS A 219 -14.17 2.05 -10.72
N GLY A 220 -15.47 2.28 -10.55
CA GLY A 220 -16.40 2.61 -11.64
C GLY A 220 -16.39 4.07 -12.08
N SER A 221 -15.30 4.81 -11.83
CA SER A 221 -15.13 6.22 -12.22
C SER A 221 -16.23 7.15 -11.69
N ASN A 222 -16.74 6.86 -10.50
CA ASN A 222 -17.86 7.52 -9.81
C ASN A 222 -19.17 7.54 -10.60
N LYS A 223 -19.37 6.59 -11.51
CA LYS A 223 -20.58 6.47 -12.33
C LYS A 223 -21.40 5.22 -12.05
N ARG A 224 -20.74 4.15 -11.59
CA ARG A 224 -21.38 2.88 -11.29
C ARG A 224 -20.59 2.10 -10.24
N ALA A 225 -21.27 1.23 -9.54
CA ALA A 225 -20.70 0.16 -8.74
C ALA A 225 -21.31 -1.17 -9.19
N VAL A 226 -20.49 -2.20 -9.20
CA VAL A 226 -20.91 -3.57 -9.49
C VAL A 226 -20.71 -4.39 -8.22
N ILE A 227 -21.77 -5.07 -7.77
CA ILE A 227 -21.75 -5.89 -6.56
C ILE A 227 -21.88 -7.35 -6.98
N ALA A 228 -20.84 -8.13 -6.71
CA ALA A 228 -20.81 -9.55 -6.96
C ALA A 228 -21.20 -10.32 -5.69
N THR A 229 -22.19 -11.19 -5.81
CA THR A 229 -22.71 -12.06 -4.76
C THR A 229 -22.73 -13.51 -5.24
N LEU A 230 -23.16 -14.43 -4.37
CA LEU A 230 -23.31 -15.85 -4.69
C LEU A 230 -24.79 -16.24 -4.65
N SER A 231 -25.21 -17.07 -5.60
CA SER A 231 -26.46 -17.81 -5.51
C SER A 231 -26.29 -18.90 -4.46
N ILE A 232 -26.89 -18.71 -3.30
CA ILE A 232 -26.92 -19.73 -2.26
C ILE A 232 -28.14 -20.62 -2.53
N PRO A 233 -27.97 -21.89 -2.95
CA PRO A 233 -29.09 -22.82 -3.05
C PRO A 233 -29.55 -23.16 -1.63
N GLY A 234 -30.57 -22.46 -1.14
CA GLY A 234 -31.06 -22.62 0.24
C GLY A 234 -32.11 -21.63 0.73
N ASN A 235 -32.45 -20.58 -0.04
CA ASN A 235 -33.48 -19.62 0.36
C ASN A 235 -34.92 -20.19 0.41
N ASP A 236 -35.11 -21.46 0.02
CA ASP A 236 -36.39 -22.20 0.13
C ASP A 236 -36.47 -23.12 1.36
N ILE A 237 -35.49 -23.08 2.28
CA ILE A 237 -35.58 -23.85 3.53
C ILE A 237 -36.41 -23.04 4.53
N GLN A 238 -37.54 -23.60 4.94
CA GLN A 238 -38.43 -23.09 5.98
C GLN A 238 -37.62 -22.51 7.15
N ARG A 239 -37.91 -21.24 7.51
CA ARG A 239 -37.38 -20.56 8.71
C ARG A 239 -37.57 -21.47 9.93
N PHE A 240 -36.55 -22.23 10.30
CA PHE A 240 -36.49 -22.87 11.61
C PHE A 240 -36.04 -21.80 12.61
N GLU A 241 -36.86 -21.55 13.63
CA GLU A 241 -36.52 -20.63 14.72
C GLU A 241 -35.21 -21.07 15.39
N GLY A 242 -34.18 -20.23 15.34
CA GLY A 242 -32.97 -20.36 16.18
C GLY A 242 -31.62 -20.38 15.48
N ILE A 243 -31.54 -20.48 14.14
CA ILE A 243 -30.27 -20.43 13.39
C ILE A 243 -30.08 -19.03 12.80
N SER A 244 -28.94 -18.38 13.05
CA SER A 244 -28.65 -17.05 12.48
C SER A 244 -28.43 -17.13 10.97
N GLU A 245 -28.80 -16.08 10.22
CA GLU A 245 -28.56 -16.02 8.77
C GLU A 245 -27.07 -16.25 8.42
N ASP A 246 -26.17 -15.75 9.25
CA ASP A 246 -24.72 -15.94 9.14
C ASP A 246 -24.31 -17.41 9.18
N GLU A 247 -24.95 -18.21 10.04
CA GLU A 247 -24.64 -19.63 10.22
C GLU A 247 -25.16 -20.47 9.03
N VAL A 248 -26.31 -20.10 8.47
CA VAL A 248 -26.86 -20.71 7.25
C VAL A 248 -25.97 -20.41 6.04
N VAL A 249 -25.54 -19.16 5.87
CA VAL A 249 -24.63 -18.74 4.80
C VAL A 249 -23.29 -19.47 4.94
N ALA A 250 -22.71 -19.48 6.14
CA ALA A 250 -21.43 -20.14 6.39
C ALA A 250 -21.49 -21.65 6.09
N ASN A 251 -22.56 -22.33 6.50
CA ASN A 251 -22.72 -23.77 6.25
C ASN A 251 -22.93 -24.09 4.77
N SER A 252 -23.70 -23.27 4.04
CA SER A 252 -23.90 -23.45 2.59
C SER A 252 -22.60 -23.26 1.81
N LEU A 253 -21.74 -22.35 2.24
CA LEU A 253 -20.47 -22.07 1.58
C LEU A 253 -19.36 -23.08 1.90
N LYS A 254 -19.44 -23.82 3.02
CA LYS A 254 -18.43 -24.87 3.35
C LYS A 254 -18.29 -25.91 2.24
N ALA A 255 -19.39 -26.26 1.55
CA ALA A 255 -19.40 -27.23 0.46
C ALA A 255 -18.99 -26.65 -0.91
N LEU A 256 -18.87 -25.32 -1.03
CA LEU A 256 -18.58 -24.64 -2.28
C LEU A 256 -17.06 -24.59 -2.50
N SER A 257 -16.61 -25.07 -3.67
CA SER A 257 -15.23 -25.01 -4.13
C SER A 257 -15.20 -24.40 -5.52
N ILE A 258 -14.41 -23.33 -5.70
CA ILE A 258 -14.16 -22.74 -7.03
C ILE A 258 -12.81 -23.26 -7.51
N GLU A 259 -12.83 -24.20 -8.46
CA GLU A 259 -11.61 -24.71 -9.10
C GLU A 259 -11.47 -24.22 -10.55
N SER A 260 -12.55 -23.71 -11.14
CA SER A 260 -12.59 -23.30 -12.54
C SER A 260 -13.48 -22.09 -12.80
N SER A 261 -13.36 -21.50 -14.00
CA SER A 261 -14.25 -20.43 -14.47
C SER A 261 -15.72 -20.90 -14.59
N LEU A 262 -15.96 -22.19 -14.88
CA LEU A 262 -17.31 -22.78 -14.91
C LEU A 262 -17.95 -22.83 -13.53
N ASP A 263 -17.16 -23.09 -12.49
CA ASP A 263 -17.66 -23.10 -11.11
C ASP A 263 -18.04 -21.68 -10.69
N LEU A 264 -17.20 -20.70 -11.03
CA LEU A 264 -17.49 -19.28 -10.81
C LEU A 264 -18.77 -18.85 -11.53
N LEU A 265 -18.95 -19.23 -12.81
CA LEU A 265 -20.13 -18.90 -13.61
C LEU A 265 -21.44 -19.41 -12.98
N LYS A 266 -21.46 -20.64 -12.45
CA LYS A 266 -22.66 -21.23 -11.85
C LYS A 266 -23.15 -20.45 -10.63
N VAL A 267 -22.21 -20.00 -9.80
CA VAL A 267 -22.50 -19.49 -8.46
C VAL A 267 -22.56 -17.97 -8.41
N LEU A 268 -21.81 -17.26 -9.25
CA LEU A 268 -21.68 -15.81 -9.18
C LEU A 268 -22.95 -15.12 -9.70
N ARG A 269 -23.38 -14.07 -9.01
CA ARG A 269 -24.43 -13.15 -9.44
C ARG A 269 -23.93 -11.72 -9.34
N VAL A 270 -24.34 -10.88 -10.28
CA VAL A 270 -23.79 -9.54 -10.42
C VAL A 270 -24.92 -8.54 -10.57
N GLU A 271 -24.89 -7.49 -9.76
CA GLU A 271 -25.82 -6.37 -9.83
C GLU A 271 -25.08 -5.07 -10.11
N ILE A 272 -25.61 -4.28 -11.05
CA ILE A 272 -25.06 -2.99 -11.42
C ILE A 272 -25.92 -1.88 -10.82
N HIS A 273 -25.27 -0.97 -10.10
CA HIS A 273 -25.89 0.18 -9.47
C HIS A 273 -25.24 1.46 -9.98
N THR A 274 -26.04 2.44 -10.41
CA THR A 274 -25.58 3.78 -10.80
C THR A 274 -25.78 4.81 -9.69
N SER A 275 -26.67 4.51 -8.73
CA SER A 275 -26.97 5.33 -7.55
C SER A 275 -26.21 4.82 -6.32
N GLU A 276 -25.57 5.73 -5.59
CA GLU A 276 -24.83 5.39 -4.37
C GLU A 276 -25.77 4.82 -3.29
N ALA A 277 -26.99 5.36 -3.17
CA ALA A 277 -27.95 4.90 -2.17
C ALA A 277 -28.37 3.43 -2.39
N THR A 278 -28.67 3.04 -3.63
CA THR A 278 -29.10 1.66 -3.94
C THR A 278 -27.94 0.68 -3.79
N ALA A 279 -26.72 1.09 -4.16
CA ALA A 279 -25.52 0.30 -3.95
C ALA A 279 -25.24 0.07 -2.45
N LEU A 280 -25.32 1.12 -1.62
CA LEU A 280 -25.12 1.00 -0.17
C LEU A 280 -26.17 0.09 0.48
N GLN A 281 -27.44 0.21 0.09
CA GLN A 281 -28.50 -0.68 0.57
C GLN A 281 -28.23 -2.15 0.19
N ARG A 282 -27.78 -2.39 -1.05
CA ARG A 282 -27.46 -3.74 -1.50
C ARG A 282 -26.22 -4.32 -0.80
N LEU A 283 -25.19 -3.49 -0.59
CA LEU A 283 -24.00 -3.86 0.18
C LEU A 283 -24.37 -4.22 1.62
N GLU A 284 -25.17 -3.40 2.29
CA GLU A 284 -25.65 -3.64 3.65
C GLU A 284 -26.39 -4.99 3.76
N ALA A 285 -27.30 -5.26 2.84
CA ALA A 285 -28.00 -6.55 2.76
C ALA A 285 -27.07 -7.74 2.45
N SER A 286 -25.88 -7.50 1.89
CA SER A 286 -24.92 -8.52 1.50
C SER A 286 -23.76 -8.67 2.49
N ILE A 287 -23.75 -7.91 3.60
CA ILE A 287 -22.67 -7.95 4.60
C ILE A 287 -22.41 -9.36 5.16
N PRO A 288 -23.42 -10.16 5.53
CA PRO A 288 -23.21 -11.55 5.95
C PRO A 288 -22.37 -12.37 4.97
N LEU A 289 -22.60 -12.17 3.66
CA LEU A 289 -21.85 -12.85 2.60
C LEU A 289 -20.41 -12.34 2.50
N PHE A 290 -20.19 -11.02 2.53
CA PHE A 290 -18.84 -10.45 2.50
C PHE A 290 -18.03 -10.73 3.76
N GLN A 291 -18.70 -10.93 4.89
CA GLN A 291 -18.07 -11.41 6.12
C GLN A 291 -17.82 -12.92 6.07
N SER A 292 -18.53 -13.70 5.26
CA SER A 292 -18.32 -15.14 5.11
C SER A 292 -17.06 -15.51 4.28
N ARG A 293 -16.80 -16.81 4.07
CA ARG A 293 -15.69 -17.22 3.18
C ARG A 293 -15.93 -16.66 1.77
N MET A 294 -14.87 -16.39 1.02
CA MET A 294 -14.88 -15.75 -0.29
C MET A 294 -15.21 -14.25 -0.30
N GLY A 295 -15.52 -13.63 0.84
CA GLY A 295 -15.84 -12.21 0.88
C GLY A 295 -14.77 -11.30 0.26
N ALA A 296 -13.48 -11.59 0.51
CA ALA A 296 -12.38 -10.82 -0.09
C ALA A 296 -12.32 -11.01 -1.63
N LEU A 297 -12.54 -12.22 -2.12
CA LEU A 297 -12.58 -12.53 -3.54
C LEU A 297 -13.80 -11.89 -4.23
N LEU A 298 -14.98 -11.97 -3.63
CA LEU A 298 -16.19 -11.33 -4.13
C LEU A 298 -16.04 -9.81 -4.22
N PHE A 299 -15.40 -9.20 -3.24
CA PHE A 299 -15.12 -7.77 -3.27
C PHE A 299 -14.12 -7.40 -4.37
N LEU A 300 -13.06 -8.19 -4.57
CA LEU A 300 -12.14 -7.99 -5.70
C LEU A 300 -12.86 -8.09 -7.05
N ILE A 301 -13.71 -9.11 -7.23
CA ILE A 301 -14.52 -9.27 -8.45
C ILE A 301 -15.44 -8.06 -8.65
N SER A 302 -16.09 -7.60 -7.58
CA SER A 302 -16.93 -6.40 -7.58
C SER A 302 -16.16 -5.17 -8.08
N ALA A 303 -14.93 -4.95 -7.60
CA ALA A 303 -14.07 -3.84 -8.01
C ALA A 303 -13.64 -3.94 -9.48
N LEU A 304 -13.20 -5.12 -9.92
CA LEU A 304 -12.79 -5.38 -11.31
C LEU A 304 -13.94 -5.15 -12.30
N LEU A 305 -15.14 -5.63 -11.97
CA LEU A 305 -16.32 -5.45 -12.82
C LEU A 305 -16.82 -3.99 -12.80
N SER A 306 -16.70 -3.30 -11.66
CA SER A 306 -17.02 -1.87 -11.55
C SER A 306 -16.18 -1.05 -12.53
N ARG A 307 -14.86 -1.28 -12.52
CA ARG A 307 -13.91 -0.69 -13.48
C ARG A 307 -14.19 -1.15 -14.92
N GLY A 308 -14.53 -2.42 -15.10
CA GLY A 308 -14.72 -3.09 -16.38
C GLY A 308 -13.43 -3.76 -16.86
N LEU A 309 -13.52 -5.02 -17.29
CA LEU A 309 -12.35 -5.86 -17.58
C LEU A 309 -11.46 -5.31 -18.70
N ASP A 310 -12.03 -4.68 -19.73
CA ASP A 310 -11.25 -4.04 -20.79
C ASP A 310 -10.46 -2.84 -20.29
N LEU A 311 -11.07 -2.06 -19.40
CA LEU A 311 -10.44 -0.90 -18.80
C LEU A 311 -9.33 -1.30 -17.83
N VAL A 312 -9.54 -2.38 -17.05
CA VAL A 312 -8.49 -3.00 -16.23
C VAL A 312 -7.31 -3.41 -17.12
N GLN A 313 -7.53 -4.09 -18.25
CA GLN A 313 -6.42 -4.45 -19.15
C GLN A 313 -5.74 -3.23 -19.77
N SER A 314 -6.50 -2.16 -20.06
CA SER A 314 -5.94 -0.92 -20.58
C SER A 314 -5.13 -0.13 -19.54
N ASP A 315 -5.41 -0.31 -18.24
CA ASP A 315 -4.67 0.35 -17.16
C ASP A 315 -3.27 -0.25 -16.99
N ARG A 316 -3.11 -1.53 -17.30
CA ARG A 316 -1.87 -2.28 -17.07
C ARG A 316 -0.81 -1.96 -18.10
N ASP A 317 0.45 -2.00 -17.67
CA ASP A 317 1.60 -1.91 -18.57
C ASP A 317 1.92 -3.29 -19.18
N ASP A 318 1.75 -4.36 -18.39
CA ASP A 318 1.82 -5.76 -18.86
C ASP A 318 0.52 -6.51 -18.54
N PRO A 319 -0.41 -6.62 -19.50
CA PRO A 319 -1.69 -7.32 -19.30
C PRO A 319 -1.58 -8.85 -19.37
N SER A 320 -0.39 -9.41 -19.67
CA SER A 320 -0.20 -10.85 -19.84
C SER A 320 -0.13 -11.62 -18.52
N LEU A 321 0.29 -10.96 -17.44
CA LEU A 321 0.44 -11.55 -16.12
C LEU A 321 -0.90 -11.61 -15.38
N PRO A 322 -1.14 -12.60 -14.51
CA PRO A 322 -2.31 -12.60 -13.62
C PRO A 322 -2.18 -11.56 -12.50
N LEU A 323 -3.31 -11.12 -11.95
CA LEU A 323 -3.36 -10.17 -10.83
C LEU A 323 -3.02 -10.82 -9.47
N VAL A 324 -3.24 -12.13 -9.35
CA VAL A 324 -2.77 -12.93 -8.22
C VAL A 324 -1.42 -13.52 -8.58
N THR A 325 -0.39 -13.10 -7.87
CA THR A 325 1.01 -13.39 -8.24
C THR A 325 1.45 -14.77 -7.78
N ALA A 326 1.94 -15.59 -8.73
CA ALA A 326 2.60 -16.86 -8.43
C ALA A 326 4.04 -16.64 -7.90
N PRO A 327 4.60 -17.57 -7.10
CA PRO A 327 4.01 -18.83 -6.64
C PRO A 327 3.22 -18.72 -5.33
N PHE A 328 3.23 -17.55 -4.68
CA PHE A 328 2.73 -17.39 -3.30
C PHE A 328 1.26 -16.95 -3.20
N GLY A 329 0.64 -16.53 -4.30
CA GLY A 329 -0.77 -16.13 -4.33
C GLY A 329 -1.06 -14.72 -3.80
N HIS A 330 -0.06 -13.84 -3.72
CA HIS A 330 -0.25 -12.49 -3.20
C HIS A 330 -1.00 -11.59 -4.18
N ALA A 331 -1.81 -10.68 -3.64
CA ALA A 331 -2.40 -9.60 -4.41
C ALA A 331 -1.30 -8.74 -5.06
N SER A 332 -1.40 -8.50 -6.37
CA SER A 332 -0.48 -7.61 -7.07
C SER A 332 -0.69 -6.14 -6.71
N GLN A 333 0.27 -5.29 -7.08
CA GLN A 333 0.14 -3.86 -6.88
C GLN A 333 -1.02 -3.26 -7.69
N GLU A 334 -1.37 -3.83 -8.86
CA GLU A 334 -2.54 -3.39 -9.63
C GLU A 334 -3.85 -3.57 -8.85
N ILE A 335 -4.00 -4.66 -8.08
CA ILE A 335 -5.16 -4.85 -7.21
C ILE A 335 -5.20 -3.75 -6.16
N VAL A 336 -4.09 -3.50 -5.48
CA VAL A 336 -4.01 -2.48 -4.41
C VAL A 336 -4.32 -1.10 -4.98
N ASN A 337 -3.70 -0.73 -6.11
CA ASN A 337 -3.93 0.56 -6.74
C ASN A 337 -5.35 0.71 -7.29
N LEU A 338 -5.96 -0.35 -7.81
CA LEU A 338 -7.37 -0.34 -8.21
C LEU A 338 -8.26 0.09 -7.04
N LEU A 339 -8.03 -0.46 -5.84
CA LEU A 339 -8.82 -0.16 -4.66
C LEU A 339 -8.48 1.21 -4.04
N LEU A 340 -7.25 1.69 -4.18
CA LEU A 340 -6.82 2.99 -3.66
C LEU A 340 -7.21 4.18 -4.55
N CYS A 341 -7.11 4.04 -5.87
CA CYS A 341 -7.26 5.14 -6.81
C CYS A 341 -8.25 4.88 -7.95
N GLY A 342 -8.82 3.67 -8.05
CA GLY A 342 -9.78 3.30 -9.09
C GLY A 342 -9.15 2.90 -10.42
N GLN A 343 -7.83 2.70 -10.50
CA GLN A 343 -7.13 2.29 -11.72
C GLN A 343 -6.14 1.15 -11.42
N ALA A 344 -6.13 0.12 -12.26
CA ALA A 344 -5.28 -1.06 -12.09
C ALA A 344 -3.86 -0.86 -12.64
N VAL A 345 -3.22 0.26 -12.28
CA VAL A 345 -1.83 0.55 -12.67
C VAL A 345 -0.85 -0.20 -11.77
N ALA A 346 0.26 -0.69 -12.33
CA ALA A 346 1.24 -1.48 -11.57
C ALA A 346 2.21 -0.60 -10.75
N ASN A 347 2.40 0.65 -11.15
CA ASN A 347 3.41 1.52 -10.55
C ASN A 347 2.83 2.47 -9.49
N VAL A 348 3.70 2.87 -8.57
CA VAL A 348 3.36 3.71 -7.41
C VAL A 348 3.92 5.13 -7.51
N PHE A 349 4.57 5.50 -8.62
CA PHE A 349 5.01 6.88 -8.90
C PHE A 349 3.86 7.73 -9.47
N ASP A 350 4.03 9.05 -9.49
CA ASP A 350 3.00 9.97 -10.02
C ASP A 350 3.05 10.08 -11.55
N GLY A 351 1.89 10.18 -12.17
CA GLY A 351 1.73 10.49 -13.59
C GLY A 351 2.18 9.37 -14.52
N ARG A 352 3.06 9.70 -15.46
CA ARG A 352 3.62 8.75 -16.43
C ARG A 352 5.12 8.94 -16.47
N MET A 353 5.86 7.85 -16.65
CA MET A 353 7.30 7.87 -16.81
C MET A 353 7.64 7.55 -18.26
N ASP A 354 8.31 8.48 -18.94
CA ASP A 354 8.82 8.29 -20.30
C ASP A 354 10.15 7.54 -20.24
N LEU A 355 10.23 6.38 -20.91
CA LEU A 355 11.46 5.59 -21.04
C LEU A 355 12.21 5.88 -22.36
N GLY A 356 11.71 6.83 -23.15
CA GLY A 356 12.18 7.11 -24.50
C GLY A 356 11.54 6.20 -25.55
N GLY A 357 11.70 6.55 -26.82
CA GLY A 357 11.20 5.74 -27.95
C GLY A 357 9.66 5.60 -28.00
N GLY A 358 8.91 6.47 -27.30
CA GLY A 358 7.45 6.40 -27.21
C GLY A 358 6.93 5.38 -26.19
N MET A 359 7.80 4.80 -25.36
CA MET A 359 7.41 3.89 -24.28
C MET A 359 7.14 4.67 -22.99
N PHE A 360 5.94 4.49 -22.43
CA PHE A 360 5.54 5.13 -21.18
C PHE A 360 5.07 4.08 -20.17
N LEU A 361 5.56 4.18 -18.94
CA LEU A 361 4.99 3.46 -17.80
C LEU A 361 3.91 4.30 -17.14
N LYS A 362 2.80 3.67 -16.75
CA LYS A 362 1.66 4.35 -16.13
C LYS A 362 1.79 4.31 -14.61
N GLY A 363 1.73 5.48 -13.98
CA GLY A 363 1.66 5.66 -12.54
C GLY A 363 0.29 6.14 -12.08
N ILE A 364 0.27 6.67 -10.86
CA ILE A 364 -0.92 7.19 -10.19
C ILE A 364 -1.27 8.56 -10.78
N SER A 365 -2.52 8.76 -11.20
CA SER A 365 -2.92 9.95 -11.95
C SER A 365 -3.44 11.10 -11.08
N ARG A 366 -3.77 10.83 -9.81
CA ARG A 366 -4.45 11.77 -8.92
C ARG A 366 -4.21 11.45 -7.45
N ASN A 367 -4.39 12.46 -6.59
CA ASN A 367 -4.44 12.28 -5.13
C ASN A 367 -5.49 11.24 -4.72
N VAL A 368 -5.19 10.50 -3.66
CA VAL A 368 -6.07 9.46 -3.10
C VAL A 368 -6.63 9.86 -1.74
N GLU A 369 -7.75 9.23 -1.36
CA GLU A 369 -8.37 9.43 -0.05
C GLU A 369 -7.52 8.83 1.08
N VAL A 370 -6.98 7.62 0.86
CA VAL A 370 -6.02 6.94 1.74
C VAL A 370 -4.81 6.50 0.94
N GLY A 371 -3.62 6.63 1.52
CA GLY A 371 -2.34 6.55 0.83
C GLY A 371 -1.71 5.17 0.79
N PHE A 372 -0.48 5.13 0.30
CA PHE A 372 0.33 3.91 0.24
C PHE A 372 1.79 4.22 0.54
N LEU A 373 2.44 3.34 1.31
CA LEU A 373 3.88 3.32 1.54
C LEU A 373 4.39 1.90 1.35
N THR A 374 5.66 1.73 1.01
CA THR A 374 6.25 0.41 0.87
C THR A 374 7.69 0.37 1.35
N LEU A 375 8.07 -0.76 1.96
CA LEU A 375 9.46 -1.06 2.31
C LEU A 375 10.37 -1.09 1.08
N LEU A 376 9.82 -1.42 -0.09
CA LEU A 376 10.59 -1.48 -1.33
C LEU A 376 11.16 -0.11 -1.73
N GLU A 377 10.53 0.99 -1.30
CA GLU A 377 11.05 2.34 -1.54
C GLU A 377 12.29 2.64 -0.68
N SER A 378 12.27 2.28 0.61
CA SER A 378 13.45 2.48 1.47
C SER A 378 14.64 1.60 1.05
N LEU A 379 14.35 0.51 0.34
CA LEU A 379 15.34 -0.37 -0.29
C LEU A 379 15.75 0.10 -1.71
N ASN A 380 15.26 1.25 -2.17
CA ASN A 380 15.52 1.84 -3.49
C ASN A 380 15.08 0.99 -4.69
N PHE A 381 14.12 0.07 -4.52
CA PHE A 381 13.56 -0.72 -5.63
C PHE A 381 12.47 0.01 -6.41
N CYS A 382 11.80 0.98 -5.79
CA CYS A 382 10.82 1.84 -6.45
C CYS A 382 10.79 3.22 -5.78
N LYS A 383 10.09 4.16 -6.42
CA LYS A 383 9.81 5.49 -5.86
C LYS A 383 8.31 5.67 -5.73
N VAL A 384 7.82 5.89 -4.52
CA VAL A 384 6.41 6.17 -4.29
C VAL A 384 6.18 7.67 -4.54
N GLY A 385 5.18 7.96 -5.35
CA GLY A 385 4.78 9.31 -5.73
C GLY A 385 4.09 10.07 -4.60
N GLN A 386 4.01 11.38 -4.74
CA GLN A 386 3.35 12.26 -3.77
C GLN A 386 1.86 11.93 -3.66
N PHE A 387 1.20 11.58 -4.76
CA PHE A 387 -0.24 11.28 -4.72
C PHE A 387 -0.59 10.17 -3.73
N LEU A 388 0.31 9.19 -3.51
CA LEU A 388 0.15 8.12 -2.53
C LEU A 388 0.75 8.46 -1.15
N LYS A 389 1.79 9.29 -1.09
CA LYS A 389 2.46 9.70 0.16
C LYS A 389 1.69 10.75 0.95
N THR A 390 0.97 11.63 0.27
CA THR A 390 0.19 12.74 0.87
C THR A 390 -1.31 12.55 0.64
N PRO A 391 -1.91 11.43 1.10
CA PRO A 391 -3.35 11.23 1.00
C PRO A 391 -4.13 12.28 1.78
N LYS A 392 -5.39 12.45 1.39
CA LYS A 392 -6.32 13.40 2.04
C LYS A 392 -6.53 13.08 3.53
N TRP A 393 -6.65 11.80 3.87
CA TRP A 393 -6.70 11.34 5.25
C TRP A 393 -5.36 10.71 5.63
N PRO A 394 -4.81 10.95 6.83
CA PRO A 394 -3.51 10.43 7.27
C PRO A 394 -3.59 8.92 7.57
N ILE A 395 -3.89 8.12 6.54
CA ILE A 395 -4.04 6.68 6.58
C ILE A 395 -3.30 6.14 5.36
N TRP A 396 -2.45 5.14 5.54
CA TRP A 396 -1.66 4.52 4.49
C TRP A 396 -1.74 3.01 4.60
N VAL A 397 -1.97 2.36 3.47
CA VAL A 397 -1.64 0.94 3.32
C VAL A 397 -0.13 0.82 3.22
N VAL A 398 0.47 -0.03 4.04
CA VAL A 398 1.92 -0.27 4.06
C VAL A 398 2.21 -1.65 3.50
N GLY A 399 2.87 -1.71 2.35
CA GLY A 399 3.34 -2.93 1.72
C GLY A 399 4.75 -3.33 2.19
N SER A 400 4.92 -4.61 2.53
CA SER A 400 6.22 -5.24 2.69
C SER A 400 6.50 -6.21 1.53
N GLU A 401 7.50 -7.08 1.67
CA GLU A 401 7.81 -8.12 0.70
C GLU A 401 6.68 -9.15 0.55
N SER A 402 5.89 -9.39 1.60
CA SER A 402 4.93 -10.51 1.65
C SER A 402 3.58 -10.18 2.29
N HIS A 403 3.40 -8.97 2.84
CA HIS A 403 2.22 -8.65 3.64
C HIS A 403 1.84 -7.17 3.52
N TYR A 404 0.55 -6.87 3.62
CA TYR A 404 0.02 -5.51 3.67
C TYR A 404 -0.57 -5.22 5.05
N THR A 405 -0.26 -4.05 5.58
CA THR A 405 -0.75 -3.56 6.87
C THR A 405 -1.28 -2.14 6.73
N VAL A 406 -1.80 -1.55 7.81
CA VAL A 406 -2.31 -0.16 7.78
C VAL A 406 -1.61 0.68 8.83
N LEU A 407 -1.14 1.85 8.43
CA LEU A 407 -0.55 2.88 9.28
C LEU A 407 -1.47 4.11 9.24
N PHE A 408 -1.73 4.75 10.37
CA PHE A 408 -2.59 5.93 10.39
C PHE A 408 -2.27 6.90 11.53
N ALA A 409 -2.70 8.15 11.37
CA ALA A 409 -2.76 9.14 12.43
C ALA A 409 -4.22 9.51 12.73
N LEU A 410 -4.47 10.00 13.94
CA LEU A 410 -5.80 10.43 14.37
C LEU A 410 -6.03 11.93 14.12
N ASP A 411 -4.95 12.68 13.93
CA ASP A 411 -4.97 14.10 13.60
C ASP A 411 -4.61 14.31 12.11
N PRO A 412 -5.52 14.84 11.28
CA PRO A 412 -5.24 15.19 9.90
C PRO A 412 -4.09 16.19 9.72
N THR A 413 -3.82 17.02 10.73
CA THR A 413 -2.77 18.05 10.64
C THR A 413 -1.36 17.48 10.50
N VAL A 414 -1.16 16.18 10.78
CA VAL A 414 0.10 15.46 10.55
C VAL A 414 0.53 15.53 9.07
N GLN A 415 -0.43 15.66 8.15
CA GLN A 415 -0.15 15.82 6.72
C GLN A 415 0.22 17.24 6.32
N ASN A 416 -0.06 18.23 7.17
CA ASN A 416 0.18 19.63 6.82
C ASN A 416 1.67 19.82 6.50
N GLU A 417 1.92 20.39 5.32
CA GLU A 417 3.24 20.88 4.99
C GLU A 417 3.57 22.04 5.92
N ASN A 418 4.75 22.00 6.53
CA ASN A 418 5.26 23.17 7.22
C ASN A 418 5.81 24.18 6.18
N GLU A 419 6.05 25.42 6.62
CA GLU A 419 6.58 26.49 5.75
C GLU A 419 7.85 26.07 5.00
N LEU A 420 8.70 25.26 5.63
CA LEU A 420 9.95 24.78 5.04
C LEU A 420 9.68 23.81 3.89
N GLU A 421 8.85 22.78 4.11
CA GLU A 421 8.45 21.80 3.11
C GLU A 421 7.75 22.47 1.91
N GLY A 422 6.81 23.38 2.16
CA GLY A 422 6.12 24.10 1.10
C GLY A 422 7.07 25.00 0.29
N ARG A 423 8.00 25.68 0.96
CA ARG A 423 9.00 26.53 0.30
C ARG A 423 10.02 25.71 -0.49
N GLU A 424 10.44 24.55 0.04
CA GLU A 424 11.29 23.60 -0.68
C GLU A 424 10.62 23.11 -1.96
N THR A 425 9.37 22.67 -1.88
CA THR A 425 8.61 22.21 -3.05
C THR A 425 8.48 23.30 -4.10
N GLN A 426 8.22 24.55 -3.68
CA GLN A 426 8.14 25.69 -4.59
C GLN A 426 9.47 25.95 -5.31
N ILE A 427 10.58 26.00 -4.57
CA ILE A 427 11.92 26.28 -5.13
C ILE A 427 12.39 25.10 -5.98
N ARG A 428 12.14 23.87 -5.53
CA ARG A 428 12.42 22.63 -6.24
C ARG A 428 11.72 22.61 -7.60
N LYS A 429 10.44 22.91 -7.63
CA LYS A 429 9.66 22.93 -8.87
C LYS A 429 10.22 23.94 -9.88
N ALA A 430 10.61 25.13 -9.42
CA ALA A 430 11.24 26.13 -10.29
C ALA A 430 12.61 25.64 -10.78
N PHE A 431 13.41 25.01 -9.92
CA PHE A 431 14.70 24.42 -10.27
C PHE A 431 14.56 23.31 -11.32
N ASP A 432 13.70 22.33 -11.07
CA ASP A 432 13.49 21.19 -11.97
C ASP A 432 12.91 21.63 -13.32
N ALA A 433 12.13 22.72 -13.37
CA ALA A 433 11.65 23.29 -14.64
C ALA A 433 12.77 23.84 -15.53
N GLN A 434 13.93 24.13 -14.94
CA GLN A 434 15.14 24.57 -15.66
C GLN A 434 16.16 23.43 -15.83
N ASP A 435 15.90 22.24 -15.28
CA ASP A 435 16.76 21.07 -15.38
C ASP A 435 16.57 20.38 -16.75
N GLN A 436 17.45 20.72 -17.68
CA GLN A 436 17.51 20.10 -19.01
C GLN A 436 18.23 18.74 -19.02
N SER A 437 18.82 18.32 -17.90
CA SER A 437 19.55 17.05 -17.77
C SER A 437 18.62 15.85 -17.55
N GLY A 438 17.32 16.08 -17.41
CA GLY A 438 16.33 15.02 -17.17
C GLY A 438 16.30 14.54 -15.71
N GLY A 439 16.64 15.42 -14.75
CA GLY A 439 16.62 15.10 -13.32
C GLY A 439 17.99 14.80 -12.70
N GLY A 440 19.08 15.19 -13.37
CA GLY A 440 20.44 15.11 -12.84
C GLY A 440 20.70 16.05 -11.66
N GLY A 441 19.78 16.97 -11.35
CA GLY A 441 19.84 17.80 -10.15
C GLY A 441 20.76 19.01 -10.29
N PHE A 442 21.01 19.47 -11.52
CA PHE A 442 21.77 20.69 -11.82
C PHE A 442 21.16 21.49 -12.97
N ILE A 443 21.40 22.80 -12.99
CA ILE A 443 20.88 23.75 -13.99
C ILE A 443 21.98 24.70 -14.48
N SER A 444 21.78 25.35 -15.63
CA SER A 444 22.69 26.40 -16.10
C SER A 444 22.56 27.67 -15.27
N VAL A 445 23.55 28.56 -15.37
CA VAL A 445 23.54 29.88 -14.70
C VAL A 445 22.34 30.73 -15.17
N GLU A 446 21.97 30.65 -16.45
CA GLU A 446 20.79 31.34 -16.99
C GLU A 446 19.49 30.80 -16.37
N GLY A 447 19.36 29.47 -16.30
CA GLY A 447 18.23 28.82 -15.64
C GLY A 447 18.13 29.22 -14.16
N PHE A 448 19.27 29.28 -13.47
CA PHE A 448 19.32 29.70 -12.08
C PHE A 448 18.82 31.12 -11.84
N HIS A 449 19.18 32.10 -12.68
CA HIS A 449 18.64 33.45 -12.56
C HIS A 449 17.11 33.49 -12.73
N GLN A 450 16.54 32.61 -13.54
CA GLN A 450 15.10 32.47 -13.67
C GLN A 450 14.48 31.89 -12.39
N VAL A 451 15.07 30.85 -11.80
CA VAL A 451 14.63 30.26 -10.52
C VAL A 451 14.61 31.33 -9.41
N VAL A 452 15.69 32.08 -9.24
CA VAL A 452 15.81 33.12 -8.20
C VAL A 452 14.73 34.20 -8.37
N ARG A 453 14.44 34.59 -9.62
CA ARG A 453 13.39 35.57 -9.94
C ARG A 453 11.99 35.03 -9.65
N GLU A 454 11.68 33.82 -10.10
CA GLU A 454 10.36 33.17 -9.93
C GLU A 454 10.04 32.90 -8.46
N THR A 455 11.05 32.57 -7.68
CA THR A 455 10.91 32.23 -6.26
C THR A 455 11.06 33.46 -5.34
N ASN A 456 11.33 34.64 -5.89
CA ASN A 456 11.55 35.89 -5.15
C ASN A 456 12.66 35.78 -4.09
N ILE A 457 13.80 35.19 -4.47
CA ILE A 457 14.97 35.05 -3.61
C ILE A 457 15.95 36.19 -3.90
N LYS A 458 16.51 36.79 -2.86
CA LYS A 458 17.48 37.90 -2.97
C LYS A 458 18.82 37.44 -2.40
N LEU A 459 19.68 36.94 -3.28
CA LEU A 459 21.02 36.49 -2.90
C LEU A 459 22.00 37.66 -2.78
N PRO A 460 22.81 37.73 -1.71
CA PRO A 460 23.98 38.60 -1.66
C PRO A 460 24.96 38.27 -2.79
N GLN A 461 25.64 39.30 -3.32
CA GLN A 461 26.52 39.16 -4.49
C GLN A 461 27.59 38.07 -4.29
N GLU A 462 28.18 37.98 -3.10
CA GLU A 462 29.17 36.96 -2.76
C GLU A 462 28.63 35.52 -2.92
N LYS A 463 27.43 35.24 -2.39
CA LYS A 463 26.82 33.91 -2.50
C LYS A 463 26.41 33.59 -3.95
N LEU A 464 25.99 34.61 -4.70
CA LEU A 464 25.65 34.48 -6.11
C LEU A 464 26.89 34.14 -6.95
N ASP A 465 27.98 34.87 -6.77
CA ASP A 465 29.23 34.66 -7.50
C ASP A 465 29.83 33.28 -7.18
N ASN A 466 29.77 32.84 -5.92
CA ASN A 466 30.23 31.52 -5.50
C ASN A 466 29.44 30.39 -6.17
N LEU A 467 28.10 30.46 -6.17
CA LEU A 467 27.24 29.47 -6.83
C LEU A 467 27.50 29.43 -8.35
N CYS A 468 27.66 30.59 -8.99
CA CYS A 468 27.87 30.68 -10.43
C CYS A 468 29.29 30.32 -10.89
N SER A 469 30.26 30.21 -9.97
CA SER A 469 31.68 30.02 -10.30
C SER A 469 31.98 28.74 -11.09
N ALA A 470 31.21 27.67 -10.87
CA ALA A 470 31.37 26.39 -11.56
C ALA A 470 30.74 26.34 -12.97
N GLY A 471 29.98 27.37 -13.36
CA GLY A 471 29.26 27.44 -14.65
C GLY A 471 27.95 26.63 -14.71
N PHE A 472 27.61 25.91 -13.63
CA PHE A 472 26.34 25.23 -13.43
C PHE A 472 26.01 25.23 -11.94
N ILE A 473 24.73 25.11 -11.60
CA ILE A 473 24.24 25.14 -10.22
C ILE A 473 23.73 23.77 -9.83
N VAL A 474 24.27 23.19 -8.76
CA VAL A 474 23.79 21.92 -8.20
C VAL A 474 22.71 22.22 -7.15
N TRP A 475 21.62 21.44 -7.13
CA TRP A 475 20.54 21.64 -6.18
C TRP A 475 21.03 21.67 -4.74
N SER A 476 21.87 20.71 -4.34
CA SER A 476 22.30 20.56 -2.95
C SER A 476 22.99 21.81 -2.45
N GLU A 477 23.87 22.40 -3.25
CA GLU A 477 24.61 23.62 -2.93
C GLU A 477 23.68 24.83 -2.86
N PHE A 478 22.79 24.99 -3.85
CA PHE A 478 21.81 26.06 -3.85
C PHE A 478 20.88 25.97 -2.63
N TRP A 479 20.39 24.77 -2.32
CA TRP A 479 19.50 24.54 -1.19
C TRP A 479 20.17 24.88 0.14
N GLN A 480 21.46 24.56 0.32
CA GLN A 480 22.21 24.99 1.50
C GLN A 480 22.26 26.52 1.62
N VAL A 481 22.54 27.22 0.51
CA VAL A 481 22.53 28.68 0.49
C VAL A 481 21.18 29.26 0.94
N ILE A 482 20.06 28.62 0.55
CA ILE A 482 18.71 29.02 0.97
C ILE A 482 18.46 28.78 2.46
N LEU A 483 18.91 27.65 3.00
CA LEU A 483 18.79 27.35 4.43
C LEU A 483 19.56 28.37 5.29
N ASP A 484 20.65 28.94 4.77
CA ASP A 484 21.44 29.96 5.48
C ASP A 484 21.01 31.41 5.20
N LEU A 485 20.07 31.62 4.29
CA LEU A 485 19.62 32.94 3.89
C LEU A 485 18.46 33.44 4.78
N ASP A 486 18.49 34.71 5.15
CA ASP A 486 17.43 35.30 5.98
C ASP A 486 16.04 35.23 5.32
N LYS A 487 14.99 35.03 6.12
CA LYS A 487 13.60 35.00 5.65
C LYS A 487 13.20 36.27 4.91
N SER A 488 13.70 37.44 5.30
CA SER A 488 13.42 38.72 4.61
C SER A 488 13.98 38.77 3.18
N LEU A 489 14.97 37.92 2.89
CA LEU A 489 15.60 37.78 1.57
C LEU A 489 15.05 36.58 0.79
N GLY A 490 13.97 35.95 1.28
CA GLY A 490 13.35 34.78 0.66
C GLY A 490 14.04 33.46 0.99
N GLY A 491 14.96 33.47 1.97
CA GLY A 491 15.63 32.28 2.52
C GLY A 491 14.85 31.62 3.65
N LEU A 492 15.47 30.62 4.28
CA LEU A 492 14.86 29.75 5.29
C LEU A 492 15.68 29.66 6.59
N LYS A 493 16.57 30.63 6.84
CA LYS A 493 17.38 30.66 8.06
C LYS A 493 16.50 30.63 9.30
N ASP A 494 16.67 29.58 10.09
CA ASP A 494 15.96 29.38 11.34
C ASP A 494 16.88 29.64 12.53
N SER A 495 16.72 30.81 13.16
CA SER A 495 17.46 31.16 14.38
C SER A 495 16.98 30.37 15.60
N SER A 496 15.82 29.71 15.54
CA SER A 496 15.27 28.93 16.65
C SER A 496 15.73 27.48 16.69
N GLY A 497 16.20 26.94 15.56
CA GLY A 497 16.54 25.52 15.41
C GLY A 497 15.35 24.57 15.57
N LEU A 498 14.11 25.06 15.49
CA LEU A 498 12.87 24.29 15.68
C LEU A 498 12.04 24.17 14.39
N MET A 499 12.40 24.87 13.32
CA MET A 499 11.68 24.82 12.05
C MET A 499 11.76 23.44 11.42
N GLY A 500 10.59 22.93 11.04
CA GLY A 500 10.46 21.60 10.49
C GLY A 500 10.35 20.50 11.54
N LYS A 501 10.50 20.80 12.83
CA LYS A 501 10.25 19.83 13.89
C LYS A 501 8.78 19.42 13.89
N LYS A 502 8.52 18.12 13.76
CA LYS A 502 7.18 17.53 13.91
C LYS A 502 7.23 16.49 15.02
N VAL A 503 6.22 16.50 15.89
CA VAL A 503 6.01 15.45 16.88
C VAL A 503 4.56 15.04 16.81
N PHE A 504 4.29 13.77 16.57
CA PHE A 504 2.94 13.24 16.41
C PHE A 504 2.91 11.74 16.67
N ASP A 505 1.71 11.20 16.88
CA ASP A 505 1.49 9.78 17.07
C ASP A 505 1.02 9.13 15.77
N LEU A 506 1.59 7.97 15.45
CA LEU A 506 1.08 7.05 14.45
C LEU A 506 0.59 5.75 15.11
N PHE A 507 -0.31 5.06 14.44
CA PHE A 507 -0.87 3.79 14.86
C PHE A 507 -0.70 2.80 13.72
N HIS A 508 -0.19 1.61 14.03
CA HIS A 508 0.05 0.54 13.08
C HIS A 508 -0.84 -0.66 13.42
N PHE A 509 -1.65 -1.08 12.46
CA PHE A 509 -2.50 -2.26 12.55
C PHE A 509 -2.04 -3.33 11.57
N ASN A 510 -1.63 -4.50 12.07
CA ASN A 510 -1.04 -5.55 11.23
C ASN A 510 -2.06 -6.57 10.68
N GLY A 511 -3.26 -6.68 11.26
CA GLY A 511 -4.35 -7.54 10.79
C GLY A 511 -4.14 -9.06 10.90
N ILE A 512 -2.97 -9.56 11.31
CA ILE A 512 -2.62 -10.99 11.22
C ILE A 512 -3.34 -11.80 12.31
N ALA A 513 -4.19 -12.74 11.93
CA ALA A 513 -4.75 -13.77 12.80
C ALA A 513 -4.51 -15.18 12.23
N LYS A 514 -3.25 -15.60 12.19
CA LYS A 514 -2.86 -16.95 11.79
C LYS A 514 -2.81 -17.87 13.00
N SER A 515 -3.49 -19.00 12.90
CA SER A 515 -3.16 -20.19 13.69
C SER A 515 -1.98 -20.87 12.99
N ASP A 516 -0.84 -21.05 13.66
CA ASP A 516 0.30 -21.80 13.13
C ASP A 516 -0.10 -23.27 12.87
N LEU A 517 -0.70 -23.57 11.71
CA LEU A 517 -1.01 -24.92 11.25
C LEU A 517 -0.01 -25.44 10.21
N ASN A 518 0.87 -24.58 9.68
CA ASN A 518 1.83 -24.93 8.62
C ASN A 518 3.30 -25.06 9.07
N GLY A 519 3.55 -25.15 10.38
CA GLY A 519 4.85 -25.57 10.92
C GLY A 519 4.74 -27.00 11.47
N SER A 520 5.48 -27.93 10.90
CA SER A 520 5.43 -29.37 11.19
C SER A 520 5.92 -29.76 12.59
N GLN A 521 5.18 -29.43 13.64
CA GLN A 521 5.20 -30.11 14.94
C GLN A 521 3.80 -30.10 15.60
N VAL A 522 3.12 -31.25 15.55
CA VAL A 522 2.08 -31.58 16.51
C VAL A 522 2.76 -31.74 17.86
N SER A 523 2.90 -30.65 18.62
CA SER A 523 3.23 -30.74 20.03
C SER A 523 1.97 -31.20 20.76
N PHE A 524 1.97 -32.45 21.22
CA PHE A 524 0.93 -32.95 22.11
C PHE A 524 0.97 -32.13 23.41
N GLY A 525 -0.03 -31.27 23.61
CA GLY A 525 -0.36 -30.70 24.94
C GLY A 525 0.01 -29.24 25.22
N GLY A 526 0.34 -28.42 24.22
CA GLY A 526 0.51 -26.96 24.39
C GLY A 526 -0.36 -26.18 23.41
N GLU A 527 -1.04 -25.13 23.88
CA GLU A 527 -1.81 -24.21 23.04
C GLU A 527 -0.99 -23.80 21.82
N THR A 528 -1.53 -24.00 20.61
CA THR A 528 -0.92 -23.51 19.37
C THR A 528 -0.75 -21.99 19.47
N PRO A 529 0.42 -21.42 19.15
CA PRO A 529 0.58 -19.97 19.12
C PRO A 529 -0.36 -19.39 18.08
N LEU A 530 -1.50 -18.85 18.52
CA LEU A 530 -2.37 -18.04 17.68
C LEU A 530 -1.74 -16.66 17.62
N GLN A 531 -1.14 -16.32 16.47
CA GLN A 531 -0.76 -14.94 16.22
C GLN A 531 -2.06 -14.12 16.16
N ARG A 532 -2.19 -13.10 17.01
CA ARG A 532 -3.37 -12.24 17.07
C ARG A 532 -3.09 -10.91 16.37
N PRO A 533 -4.12 -10.23 15.84
CA PRO A 533 -3.97 -8.89 15.30
C PRO A 533 -3.44 -7.96 16.40
N ARG A 534 -2.60 -7.00 16.03
CA ARG A 534 -2.00 -6.04 16.95
C ARG A 534 -2.19 -4.62 16.44
N LEU A 535 -2.41 -3.73 17.39
CA LEU A 535 -2.41 -2.28 17.20
C LEU A 535 -1.25 -1.69 18.01
N THR A 536 -0.23 -1.20 17.32
CA THR A 536 0.97 -0.61 17.93
C THR A 536 0.91 0.91 17.78
N LYS A 537 1.06 1.64 18.89
CA LYS A 537 1.24 3.09 18.87
C LYS A 537 2.72 3.43 18.71
N LEU A 538 3.05 4.30 17.76
CA LEU A 538 4.37 4.86 17.54
C LEU A 538 4.36 6.35 17.85
N SER A 539 5.25 6.80 18.73
CA SER A 539 5.59 8.21 18.89
C SER A 539 6.63 8.57 17.84
N VAL A 540 6.32 9.54 16.99
CA VAL A 540 7.18 9.97 15.89
C VAL A 540 7.69 11.37 16.15
N SER A 541 9.02 11.53 16.12
CA SER A 541 9.68 12.83 16.12
C SER A 541 10.49 13.00 14.84
N VAL A 542 10.16 14.02 14.06
CA VAL A 542 10.94 14.44 12.90
C VAL A 542 11.79 15.62 13.37
N PRO A 543 13.13 15.48 13.45
CA PRO A 543 13.98 16.58 13.84
C PRO A 543 13.94 17.70 12.78
N PRO A 544 14.23 18.96 13.17
CA PRO A 544 14.47 20.06 12.24
C PRO A 544 15.44 19.64 11.13
N ARG A 545 15.41 20.21 9.92
CA ARG A 545 16.52 20.00 8.95
C ARG A 545 17.76 20.77 9.44
N TRP A 546 18.82 20.06 9.83
CA TRP A 546 20.10 20.65 10.27
C TRP A 546 21.05 20.75 9.06
N THR A 547 21.96 21.72 9.08
CA THR A 547 22.98 21.92 8.05
C THR A 547 24.00 20.76 8.07
N PRO A 548 24.76 20.53 6.98
CA PRO A 548 25.72 19.44 6.86
C PRO A 548 26.88 19.47 7.88
N GLU A 549 27.18 20.61 8.51
CA GLU A 549 28.34 20.71 9.42
C GLU A 549 28.26 19.78 10.64
N GLU A 550 27.07 19.35 11.07
CA GLU A 550 26.91 18.41 12.19
C GLU A 550 26.70 16.95 11.75
N PHE A 551 26.46 16.69 10.46
CA PHE A 551 26.43 15.32 9.94
C PHE A 551 27.82 14.65 9.98
N MET A 552 28.88 15.45 10.00
CA MET A 552 30.25 14.97 10.21
C MET A 552 30.59 14.71 11.69
N ALA A 553 29.78 15.21 12.64
CA ALA A 553 30.03 15.01 14.07
C ALA A 553 29.57 13.63 14.57
N ASP A 554 28.56 13.01 13.93
CA ASP A 554 28.04 11.68 14.28
C ASP A 554 28.85 10.50 13.68
N VAL A 555 29.94 10.77 12.95
CA VAL A 555 30.83 9.73 12.37
C VAL A 555 32.09 9.48 13.21
N GLN A 556 32.36 10.28 14.25
CA GLN A 556 33.42 9.96 15.21
C GLN A 556 32.86 9.22 16.41
N GLY A 557 32.93 7.88 16.34
CA GLY A 557 32.73 7.01 17.50
C GLY A 557 33.64 7.43 18.67
N PRO A 558 33.22 7.17 19.92
CA PRO A 558 33.88 7.73 21.09
C PRO A 558 35.28 7.13 21.24
N SER A 559 36.30 7.92 20.92
CA SER A 559 37.66 7.66 21.35
C SER A 559 37.75 7.92 22.85
N VAL A 560 38.07 6.85 23.57
CA VAL A 560 38.29 6.87 25.01
C VAL A 560 39.50 7.77 25.31
N SER A 561 39.26 8.93 25.92
CA SER A 561 40.26 9.56 26.78
C SER A 561 39.56 10.37 27.88
N GLY A 562 39.46 9.74 29.05
CA GLY A 562 39.01 10.40 30.28
C GLY A 562 40.21 10.85 31.10
N THR A 563 40.38 12.17 31.22
CA THR A 563 40.97 12.81 32.39
C THR A 563 39.88 13.64 33.05
N SER A 564 39.78 13.51 34.36
CA SER A 564 38.78 14.11 35.23
C SER A 564 38.81 15.64 35.22
N ASP A 565 37.65 16.29 35.34
CA ASP A 565 37.31 17.02 36.57
C ASP A 565 35.91 17.66 36.54
N SER A 566 35.50 18.02 37.75
CA SER A 566 34.20 18.31 38.35
C SER A 566 33.31 19.45 37.82
N ALA A 567 32.01 19.18 37.97
CA ALA A 567 30.95 20.04 38.54
C ALA A 567 30.48 21.30 37.79
N GLY A 568 29.24 21.23 37.29
CA GLY A 568 28.40 22.37 36.93
C GLY A 568 26.95 21.90 36.76
N LYS A 569 26.06 22.41 37.59
CA LYS A 569 24.62 22.08 37.69
C LYS A 569 23.88 23.03 36.73
N ASP A 570 23.21 22.53 35.69
CA ASP A 570 22.11 23.24 35.01
C ASP A 570 21.35 22.33 34.03
N THR A 571 20.01 22.41 34.11
CA THR A 571 18.99 21.93 33.15
C THR A 571 19.12 20.52 32.60
N GLU A 572 18.34 19.61 33.19
CA GLU A 572 18.05 18.28 32.68
C GLU A 572 17.30 18.39 31.32
N VAL A 573 18.06 18.56 30.24
CA VAL A 573 17.57 18.28 28.89
C VAL A 573 17.34 16.78 28.86
N SER A 574 16.07 16.38 28.87
CA SER A 574 15.62 15.00 28.70
C SER A 574 16.45 14.32 27.62
N LYS A 575 17.27 13.33 28.00
CA LYS A 575 18.04 12.51 27.05
C LYS A 575 17.08 12.03 25.95
N PRO A 576 17.41 12.15 24.66
CA PRO A 576 16.59 11.56 23.61
C PRO A 576 16.46 10.06 23.89
N GLU A 577 15.23 9.57 23.93
CA GLU A 577 14.96 8.14 24.09
C GLU A 577 15.73 7.34 23.03
N PRO A 578 16.25 6.15 23.37
CA PRO A 578 17.05 5.36 22.45
C PRO A 578 16.24 5.01 21.19
N VAL A 579 16.82 5.31 20.02
CA VAL A 579 16.21 5.07 18.71
C VAL A 579 15.91 3.59 18.54
N GLN A 580 14.64 3.23 18.44
CA GLN A 580 14.22 1.86 18.15
C GLN A 580 14.15 1.65 16.62
N HIS A 581 14.52 0.45 16.14
CA HIS A 581 14.53 0.13 14.72
C HIS A 581 13.58 -1.02 14.38
N ALA A 582 12.69 -0.81 13.41
CA ALA A 582 11.84 -1.82 12.81
C ALA A 582 11.63 -1.48 11.33
N PRO A 583 11.40 -2.47 10.43
CA PRO A 583 11.20 -2.21 9.00
C PRO A 583 10.08 -1.20 8.69
N LEU A 584 9.04 -1.12 9.54
CA LEU A 584 8.00 -0.09 9.42
C LEU A 584 8.57 1.34 9.52
N VAL A 585 9.58 1.57 10.37
CA VAL A 585 10.21 2.87 10.55
C VAL A 585 10.87 3.33 9.25
N ASP A 586 11.41 2.40 8.46
CA ASP A 586 12.01 2.73 7.16
C ASP A 586 10.94 3.19 6.17
N CYS A 587 9.74 2.59 6.18
CA CYS A 587 8.59 3.09 5.44
C CYS A 587 8.18 4.51 5.89
N VAL A 588 8.13 4.75 7.21
CA VAL A 588 7.80 6.09 7.77
C VAL A 588 8.81 7.13 7.29
N ARG A 589 10.10 6.78 7.22
CA ARG A 589 11.17 7.66 6.74
C ARG A 589 11.06 8.03 5.28
N THR A 590 10.36 7.24 4.45
CA THR A 590 10.14 7.63 3.04
C THR A 590 9.11 8.76 2.89
N ARG A 591 8.24 8.96 3.90
CA ARG A 591 7.29 10.08 3.97
C ARG A 591 7.81 11.26 4.80
N TRP A 592 8.45 10.98 5.93
CA TRP A 592 9.08 11.98 6.80
C TRP A 592 10.56 11.65 6.94
N PRO A 593 11.41 12.22 6.07
CA PRO A 593 12.85 12.01 6.15
C PRO A 593 13.37 12.32 7.56
N ARG A 594 14.25 11.46 8.06
CA ARG A 594 14.86 11.57 9.41
C ARG A 594 13.92 11.34 10.60
N ALA A 595 12.70 10.85 10.36
CA ALA A 595 11.82 10.43 11.44
C ALA A 595 12.51 9.42 12.37
N VAL A 596 12.40 9.70 13.67
CA VAL A 596 12.72 8.79 14.77
C VAL A 596 11.39 8.31 15.33
N CYS A 597 11.23 7.00 15.47
CA CYS A 597 9.99 6.37 15.94
C CYS A 597 10.29 5.55 17.19
N ASN A 598 9.50 5.75 18.25
CA ASN A 598 9.55 4.97 19.48
C ASN A 598 8.20 4.30 19.72
N TRP A 599 8.20 3.10 20.31
CA TRP A 599 6.98 2.39 20.70
C TRP A 599 7.20 1.66 22.02
N SER A 600 6.11 1.22 22.64
CA SER A 600 6.12 0.38 23.84
C SER A 600 5.69 -1.04 23.51
N GLY A 601 6.37 -2.05 24.07
CA GLY A 601 6.05 -3.46 23.87
C GLY A 601 6.71 -4.04 22.62
N ASP A 602 6.04 -4.99 21.96
CA ASP A 602 6.55 -5.67 20.78
C ASP A 602 6.80 -4.71 19.60
N PRO A 603 7.85 -4.96 18.79
CA PRO A 603 8.09 -4.18 17.59
C PRO A 603 6.94 -4.30 16.59
N PRO A 604 6.57 -3.20 15.89
CA PRO A 604 5.57 -3.24 14.85
C PRO A 604 6.06 -4.17 13.72
N SER A 605 5.27 -5.21 13.42
CA SER A 605 5.61 -6.19 12.39
C SER A 605 4.82 -5.94 11.11
N ILE A 606 5.55 -5.70 10.03
CA ILE A 606 5.04 -5.72 8.65
C ILE A 606 5.40 -7.01 7.91
N ARG A 607 5.95 -8.01 8.62
CA ARG A 607 6.28 -9.34 8.09
C ARG A 607 5.32 -10.37 8.61
#